data_AF-R4HHX8-F1
#
_entry.id   AF-R4HHX8-F1
#
_cell.length_a   1.000
_cell.length_b   1.000
_cell.length_c   1.000
_cell.angle_alpha   90.00
_cell.angle_beta   90.00
_cell.angle_gamma   90.00
#
_symmetry.space_group_name_H-M   'P 1'
#
loop_
_entity.id
_entity.type
_entity.pdbx_description
1 polymer ?
#
loop_
_entity_poly.entity_id
_entity_poly.type
_entity_poly.pdbx_seq_one_letter_code
_entity_poly.pdbx_strand_id
1 'polypeptide(L)'
;HLRGEIAENIRKIFKNSPAYHEKVLAIAAEKRKMVRQYIQQEINPKEKFAFVEFWGRGYTQDTFGRLLNDAFGKEVKNPFYYVRSFTDDMGTSVRHNFILAPQNFSFFEPIFAQTPYDSIPGYYEEKGRIEPIIIHR
;
A
#
# COMPACT_ATOMS: atom_id res chain seq x y z
N HIS A 1 -4.71 -13.31 22.55
CA HIS A 1 -5.52 -12.84 21.39
C HIS A 1 -6.98 -13.23 21.59
N LEU A 2 -7.91 -12.27 21.49
CA LEU A 2 -9.35 -12.54 21.50
C LEU A 2 -9.73 -13.41 20.28
N ARG A 3 -10.50 -14.48 20.46
CA ARG A 3 -10.91 -15.43 19.42
C ARG A 3 -12.37 -15.85 19.62
N GLY A 4 -12.98 -16.42 18.58
CA GLY A 4 -14.35 -16.95 18.62
C GLY A 4 -15.43 -15.86 18.67
N GLU A 5 -16.63 -16.23 19.14
CA GLU A 5 -17.85 -15.40 19.16
C GLU A 5 -17.65 -14.02 19.79
N ILE A 6 -16.82 -13.92 20.84
CA ILE A 6 -16.51 -12.66 21.52
C ILE A 6 -15.83 -11.68 20.54
N ALA A 7 -14.86 -12.13 19.76
CA ALA A 7 -14.18 -11.29 18.78
C ALA A 7 -15.08 -10.89 17.60
N GLU A 8 -16.05 -11.73 17.25
CA GLU A 8 -17.05 -11.43 16.21
C GLU A 8 -18.06 -10.40 16.70
N ASN A 9 -18.56 -10.56 17.93
CA ASN A 9 -19.48 -9.61 18.56
C ASN A 9 -18.84 -8.23 18.72
N ILE A 10 -17.59 -8.16 19.18
CA ILE A 10 -16.83 -6.90 19.28
C ILE A 10 -16.72 -6.22 17.91
N ARG A 11 -16.36 -6.98 16.86
CA ARG A 11 -16.27 -6.45 15.49
C ARG A 11 -17.62 -5.94 14.99
N LYS A 12 -18.71 -6.65 15.28
CA LYS A 12 -20.08 -6.24 14.91
C LYS A 12 -20.50 -4.95 15.60
N ILE A 13 -20.21 -4.82 16.90
CA ILE A 13 -20.48 -3.61 17.69
C ILE A 13 -19.74 -2.42 17.09
N PHE A 14 -18.42 -2.53 16.87
CA PHE A 14 -17.64 -1.43 16.32
C PHE A 14 -17.99 -1.10 14.86
N LYS A 15 -18.28 -2.11 14.03
CA LYS A 15 -18.75 -1.90 12.65
C LYS A 15 -20.04 -1.09 12.60
N ASN A 16 -20.91 -1.26 13.59
CA ASN A 16 -22.20 -0.59 13.66
C ASN A 16 -22.18 0.70 14.50
N SER A 17 -21.02 1.15 14.97
CA SER A 17 -20.88 2.38 15.74
C SER A 17 -20.45 3.53 14.83
N PRO A 18 -21.33 4.52 14.55
CA PRO A 18 -20.99 5.66 13.71
C PRO A 18 -19.84 6.49 14.32
N ALA A 19 -19.88 6.73 15.63
CA ALA A 19 -18.84 7.47 16.34
C ALA A 19 -17.46 6.79 16.24
N TYR A 20 -17.41 5.46 16.32
CA TYR A 20 -16.16 4.73 16.11
C TYR A 20 -15.68 4.85 14.66
N HIS A 21 -16.59 4.68 13.69
CA HIS A 21 -16.26 4.79 12.28
C HIS A 21 -15.70 6.18 11.93
N GLU A 22 -16.35 7.24 12.37
CA GLU A 22 -15.91 8.63 12.18
C GLU A 22 -14.54 8.86 12.82
N LYS A 23 -14.31 8.35 14.03
CA LYS A 23 -13.01 8.45 14.70
C LYS A 23 -11.90 7.76 13.90
N VAL A 24 -12.14 6.56 13.39
CA VAL A 24 -11.17 5.82 12.56
C VAL A 24 -10.88 6.58 11.27
N LEU A 25 -11.90 7.14 10.61
CA LEU A 25 -11.73 7.95 9.41
C LEU A 25 -10.94 9.23 9.67
N ALA A 26 -11.19 9.91 10.80
CA ALA A 26 -10.44 11.10 11.21
C ALA A 26 -8.96 10.80 11.42
N ILE A 27 -8.65 9.71 12.16
CA ILE A 27 -7.26 9.25 12.36
C ILE A 27 -6.61 8.89 11.01
N ALA A 28 -7.33 8.19 10.14
CA ALA A 28 -6.82 7.83 8.82
C ALA A 28 -6.55 9.07 7.95
N ALA A 29 -7.42 10.09 8.01
CA ALA A 29 -7.25 11.35 7.30
C ALA A 29 -6.04 12.14 7.81
N GLU A 30 -5.82 12.17 9.13
CA GLU A 30 -4.66 12.79 9.74
C GLU A 30 -3.36 12.12 9.28
N LYS A 31 -3.28 10.78 9.42
CA LYS A 31 -2.12 10.00 8.97
C LYS A 31 -1.85 10.14 7.47
N ARG A 32 -2.91 10.28 6.65
CA ARG A 32 -2.78 10.43 5.19
C ARG A 32 -2.02 11.68 4.80
N LYS A 33 -2.00 12.74 5.63
CA LYS A 33 -1.26 13.99 5.33
C LYS A 33 0.23 13.71 5.11
N MET A 34 0.87 12.99 6.03
CA MET A 34 2.29 12.63 5.92
C MET A 34 2.54 11.67 4.74
N VAL A 35 1.64 10.71 4.51
CA VAL A 35 1.73 9.78 3.37
C VAL A 35 1.71 10.54 2.04
N ARG A 36 0.82 11.53 1.89
CA ARG A 36 0.75 12.38 0.69
C ARG A 36 2.03 13.16 0.48
N GLN A 37 2.55 13.78 1.53
CA GLN A 37 3.79 14.56 1.49
C GLN A 37 4.98 13.67 1.08
N TYR A 38 5.08 12.47 1.65
CA TYR A 38 6.10 11.48 1.25
C TYR A 38 5.98 11.09 -0.23
N ILE A 39 4.77 10.78 -0.71
CA ILE A 39 4.53 10.46 -2.12
C ILE A 39 4.93 11.62 -3.03
N GLN A 40 4.57 12.86 -2.68
CA GLN A 40 4.91 14.06 -3.45
C GLN A 40 6.42 14.35 -3.44
N GLN A 41 7.13 13.97 -2.38
CA GLN A 41 8.58 14.10 -2.24
C GLN A 41 9.32 13.12 -3.14
N GLU A 42 8.86 11.86 -3.20
CA GLU A 42 9.59 10.77 -3.86
C GLU A 42 9.18 10.55 -5.33
N ILE A 43 8.05 11.10 -5.78
CA ILE A 43 7.52 10.87 -7.13
C ILE A 43 7.29 12.20 -7.84
N ASN A 44 7.93 12.37 -9.00
CA ASN A 44 7.65 13.47 -9.91
C ASN A 44 6.50 13.11 -10.88
N PRO A 45 5.30 13.69 -10.75
CA PRO A 45 4.16 13.36 -11.60
C PRO A 45 4.27 13.94 -13.03
N LYS A 46 5.35 14.65 -13.35
CA LYS A 46 5.65 15.16 -14.70
C LYS A 46 6.53 14.19 -15.50
N GLU A 47 7.12 13.21 -14.84
CA GLU A 47 7.96 12.19 -15.47
C GLU A 47 7.18 10.88 -15.63
N LYS A 48 7.67 10.01 -16.53
CA LYS A 48 7.17 8.64 -16.61
C LYS A 48 7.82 7.83 -15.50
N PHE A 49 7.01 7.15 -14.70
CA PHE A 49 7.46 6.23 -13.67
C PHE A 49 6.66 4.92 -13.73
N ALA A 50 7.21 3.89 -13.11
CA ALA A 50 6.58 2.58 -12.96
C ALA A 50 7.01 1.95 -11.64
N PHE A 51 6.18 1.06 -11.11
CA PHE A 51 6.52 0.26 -9.93
C PHE A 51 6.82 -1.15 -10.37
N VAL A 52 7.91 -1.70 -9.85
CA VAL A 52 8.30 -3.08 -10.10
C VAL A 52 8.08 -3.86 -8.83
N GLU A 53 7.21 -4.86 -8.90
CA GLU A 53 6.91 -5.73 -7.78
C GLU A 53 7.19 -7.19 -8.16
N PHE A 54 7.65 -7.97 -7.19
CA PHE A 54 7.83 -9.39 -7.42
C PHE A 54 6.46 -10.11 -7.46
N TRP A 55 5.59 -9.81 -6.49
CA TRP A 55 4.29 -10.44 -6.36
C TRP A 55 3.25 -9.45 -5.84
N GLY A 56 2.13 -9.32 -6.55
CA GLY A 56 0.98 -8.53 -6.11
C GLY A 56 -0.31 -9.34 -6.11
N ARG A 57 -1.23 -8.98 -5.21
CA ARG A 57 -2.61 -9.51 -5.16
C ARG A 57 -3.68 -8.46 -5.49
N GLY A 58 -3.26 -7.31 -6.00
CA GLY A 58 -4.13 -6.22 -6.45
C GLY A 58 -4.51 -5.20 -5.38
N TYR A 59 -4.91 -5.65 -4.19
CA TYR A 59 -5.50 -4.75 -3.18
C TYR A 59 -4.56 -3.64 -2.69
N THR A 60 -3.29 -3.96 -2.42
CA THR A 60 -2.28 -2.97 -2.01
C THR A 60 -2.05 -1.95 -3.12
N GLN A 61 -2.04 -2.41 -4.38
CA GLN A 61 -1.80 -1.59 -5.56
C GLN A 61 -2.97 -0.67 -5.87
N ASP A 62 -4.20 -1.15 -5.72
CA ASP A 62 -5.41 -0.32 -5.84
C ASP A 62 -5.50 0.72 -4.72
N THR A 63 -5.04 0.36 -3.51
CA THR A 63 -4.95 1.29 -2.39
C THR A 63 -3.89 2.36 -2.65
N PHE A 64 -2.73 1.96 -3.16
CA PHE A 64 -1.68 2.89 -3.52
C PHE A 64 -2.07 3.81 -4.68
N GLY A 65 -2.77 3.30 -5.71
CA GLY A 65 -3.32 4.11 -6.79
C GLY A 65 -4.27 5.21 -6.30
N ARG A 66 -5.13 4.89 -5.32
CA ARG A 66 -5.99 5.89 -4.65
C ARG A 66 -5.19 6.93 -3.87
N LEU A 67 -4.10 6.53 -3.22
CA LEU A 67 -3.21 7.45 -2.50
C LEU A 67 -2.44 8.36 -3.46
N LEU A 68 -1.99 7.86 -4.62
CA LEU A 68 -1.39 8.68 -5.67
C LEU A 68 -2.36 9.74 -6.18
N ASN A 69 -3.60 9.35 -6.48
CA ASN A 69 -4.62 10.27 -6.94
C ASN A 69 -4.91 11.37 -5.91
N ASP A 70 -5.02 10.99 -4.63
CA ASP A 70 -5.21 11.93 -3.52
C ASP A 70 -3.99 12.85 -3.31
N ALA A 71 -2.78 12.32 -3.44
CA ALA A 71 -1.54 13.09 -3.30
C ALA A 71 -1.41 14.16 -4.39
N PHE A 72 -1.74 13.83 -5.64
CA PHE A 72 -1.55 14.76 -6.77
C PHE A 72 -2.83 15.51 -7.20
N GLY A 73 -3.98 15.21 -6.58
CA GLY A 73 -5.25 15.86 -6.89
C GLY A 73 -5.77 15.60 -8.30
N LYS A 74 -5.27 14.55 -8.96
CA LYS A 74 -5.63 14.17 -10.34
C LYS A 74 -5.52 12.66 -10.49
N GLU A 75 -6.13 12.13 -11.54
CA GLU A 75 -5.94 10.73 -11.91
C GLU A 75 -4.48 10.51 -12.37
N VAL A 76 -3.80 9.58 -11.70
CA VAL A 76 -2.43 9.17 -12.00
C VAL A 76 -2.47 7.71 -12.45
N LYS A 77 -2.27 7.48 -13.75
CA LYS A 77 -2.09 6.13 -14.26
C LYS A 77 -0.80 5.55 -13.71
N ASN A 78 -0.93 4.43 -13.03
CA ASN A 78 0.16 3.79 -12.33
C ASN A 78 0.47 2.42 -12.95
N PRO A 79 1.54 2.29 -13.76
CA PRO A 79 1.95 1.00 -14.30
C PRO A 79 2.73 0.21 -13.23
N PHE A 80 2.15 -0.92 -12.83
CA PHE A 80 2.79 -1.96 -12.04
C PHE A 80 3.30 -3.07 -12.96
N TYR A 81 4.58 -3.37 -12.87
CA TYR A 81 5.21 -4.50 -13.53
C TYR A 81 5.46 -5.60 -12.50
N TYR A 82 4.87 -6.76 -12.74
CA TYR A 82 5.00 -7.93 -11.89
C TYR A 82 5.90 -8.96 -12.56
N VAL A 83 6.66 -9.69 -11.75
CA VAL A 83 7.23 -10.97 -12.18
C VAL A 83 6.09 -11.93 -12.55
N ARG A 84 5.02 -11.94 -11.76
CA ARG A 84 3.76 -12.61 -12.11
C ARG A 84 2.56 -11.94 -11.42
N SER A 85 1.56 -11.57 -12.19
CA SER A 85 0.23 -11.13 -11.75
C SER A 85 -0.81 -12.15 -12.21
N PHE A 86 -1.77 -12.43 -11.33
CA PHE A 86 -2.93 -13.28 -11.60
C PHE A 86 -4.22 -12.46 -11.70
N THR A 87 -4.13 -11.13 -11.66
CA THR A 87 -5.28 -10.22 -11.60
C THR A 87 -5.22 -9.22 -12.74
N ASP A 88 -6.39 -8.96 -13.35
CA ASP A 88 -6.59 -7.96 -14.41
C ASP A 88 -6.34 -6.52 -13.90
N ASP A 89 -6.26 -5.56 -14.83
CA ASP A 89 -6.19 -4.12 -14.54
C ASP A 89 -7.41 -3.65 -13.71
N MET A 90 -7.19 -2.69 -12.81
CA MET A 90 -8.26 -2.10 -12.00
C MET A 90 -8.10 -0.58 -11.90
N GLY A 91 -8.99 0.17 -12.56
CA GLY A 91 -8.96 1.63 -12.55
C GLY A 91 -7.63 2.19 -13.07
N THR A 92 -6.91 2.94 -12.21
CA THR A 92 -5.60 3.50 -12.55
C THR A 92 -4.43 2.54 -12.36
N SER A 93 -4.65 1.39 -11.73
CA SER A 93 -3.63 0.35 -11.54
C SER A 93 -3.54 -0.53 -12.78
N VAL A 94 -2.60 -0.19 -13.68
CA VAL A 94 -2.30 -0.96 -14.90
C VAL A 94 -1.28 -2.03 -14.56
N ARG A 95 -1.53 -3.29 -14.91
CA ARG A 95 -0.76 -4.47 -14.47
C ARG A 95 -0.13 -5.17 -15.66
N HIS A 96 1.18 -5.28 -15.64
CA HIS A 96 1.96 -5.92 -16.68
C HIS A 96 2.75 -7.10 -16.12
N ASN A 97 2.73 -8.23 -16.80
CA ASN A 97 3.65 -9.33 -16.54
C ASN A 97 4.94 -9.09 -17.33
N PHE A 98 6.05 -8.88 -16.65
CA PHE A 98 7.36 -8.69 -17.29
C PHE A 98 8.03 -10.02 -17.67
N ILE A 99 7.76 -11.10 -16.93
CA ILE A 99 8.30 -12.41 -17.27
C ILE A 99 7.28 -13.23 -18.07
N LEU A 100 7.66 -13.59 -19.30
CA LEU A 100 6.90 -14.48 -20.19
C LEU A 100 7.28 -15.96 -20.01
N ALA A 101 8.31 -16.24 -19.21
CA ALA A 101 8.79 -17.60 -19.00
C ALA A 101 7.83 -18.39 -18.10
N PRO A 102 7.47 -19.65 -18.45
CA PRO A 102 6.56 -20.49 -17.67
C PRO A 102 7.21 -21.07 -16.39
N GLN A 103 8.27 -20.44 -15.88
CA GLN A 103 9.08 -20.93 -14.77
C GLN A 103 8.44 -20.57 -13.43
N ASN A 104 8.61 -21.45 -12.45
CA ASN A 104 8.16 -21.18 -11.09
C ASN A 104 9.20 -20.30 -10.38
N PHE A 105 8.84 -19.05 -10.08
CA PHE A 105 9.69 -18.10 -9.39
C PHE A 105 9.50 -18.08 -7.86
N SER A 106 8.72 -18.99 -7.28
CA SER A 106 8.42 -19.01 -5.83
C SER A 106 9.67 -19.20 -4.96
N PHE A 107 10.77 -19.74 -5.51
CA PHE A 107 12.03 -19.87 -4.79
C PHE A 107 12.68 -18.52 -4.41
N PHE A 108 12.26 -17.41 -5.02
CA PHE A 108 12.68 -16.07 -4.61
C PHE A 108 11.89 -15.53 -3.42
N GLU A 109 10.70 -16.07 -3.10
CA GLU A 109 9.93 -15.65 -1.93
C GLU A 109 10.74 -15.63 -0.63
N PRO A 110 11.51 -16.69 -0.27
CA PRO A 110 12.32 -16.66 0.94
C PRO A 110 13.43 -15.59 0.91
N ILE A 111 13.93 -15.20 -0.27
CA ILE A 111 14.94 -14.13 -0.40
C ILE A 111 14.30 -12.78 -0.07
N PHE A 112 13.10 -12.51 -0.58
CA PHE A 112 12.36 -11.28 -0.26
C PHE A 112 11.77 -11.29 1.16
N ALA A 113 11.46 -12.47 1.71
CA ALA A 113 11.00 -12.61 3.09
C ALA A 113 12.09 -12.32 4.14
N GLN A 114 13.36 -12.21 3.70
CA GLN A 114 14.52 -11.85 4.52
C GLN A 114 14.79 -10.34 4.59
N THR A 115 13.86 -9.47 4.17
CA THR A 115 14.03 -8.03 4.40
C THR A 115 14.31 -7.76 5.89
N PRO A 116 15.36 -7.01 6.24
CA PRO A 116 15.82 -6.84 7.63
C PRO A 116 14.93 -5.86 8.43
N TYR A 117 13.71 -5.64 7.96
CA TYR A 117 12.76 -4.71 8.53
C TYR A 117 11.32 -5.19 8.30
N ASP A 118 10.42 -4.74 9.17
CA ASP A 118 9.00 -4.98 9.12
C ASP A 118 8.26 -3.98 8.22
N SER A 119 6.96 -4.22 8.00
CA SER A 119 6.11 -3.27 7.27
C SER A 119 6.17 -1.87 7.90
N ILE A 120 6.24 -0.84 7.05
CA ILE A 120 6.29 0.56 7.47
C ILE A 120 5.01 0.91 8.25
N PRO A 121 5.11 1.16 9.57
CA PRO A 121 3.93 1.41 10.43
C PRO A 121 3.44 2.86 10.33
N GLY A 122 4.27 3.76 9.80
CA GLY A 122 3.97 5.18 9.69
C GLY A 122 5.16 5.98 9.15
N TYR A 123 5.01 7.29 9.19
CA TYR A 123 5.98 8.27 8.71
C TYR A 123 6.16 9.34 9.78
N TYR A 124 7.29 10.02 9.77
CA TYR A 124 7.59 11.15 10.65
C TYR A 124 8.33 12.24 9.88
N GLU A 125 8.32 13.47 10.40
CA GLU A 125 9.08 14.57 9.82
C GLU A 125 10.45 14.67 10.48
N GLU A 126 11.50 14.71 9.66
CA GLU A 126 12.87 14.93 10.09
C GLU A 126 13.54 15.96 9.17
N LYS A 127 13.99 17.09 9.74
CA LYS A 127 14.71 18.15 9.00
C LYS A 127 13.97 18.64 7.75
N GLY A 128 12.63 18.72 7.82
CA GLY A 128 11.78 19.18 6.72
C GLY A 128 11.55 18.13 5.62
N ARG A 129 11.97 16.89 5.81
CA ARG A 129 11.61 15.75 4.96
C ARG A 129 10.70 14.79 5.71
N ILE A 130 9.80 14.13 4.97
CA ILE A 130 9.03 13.02 5.53
C ILE A 130 9.84 11.74 5.32
N GLU A 131 10.04 10.98 6.40
CA GLU A 131 10.80 9.73 6.39
C GLU A 131 9.93 8.58 6.92
N PRO A 132 10.08 7.36 6.37
CA PRO A 132 9.35 6.19 6.84
C PRO A 132 9.91 5.70 8.18
N ILE A 133 9.05 5.22 9.07
CA ILE A 133 9.49 4.54 10.30
C ILE A 133 9.96 3.13 9.92
N ILE A 134 11.26 2.86 10.09
CA ILE A 134 11.84 1.54 9.82
C ILE A 134 12.00 0.80 11.15
N ILE A 135 11.29 -0.32 11.30
CA ILE A 135 11.46 -1.23 12.44
C ILE A 135 12.28 -2.42 11.95
N HIS A 136 13.49 -2.56 12.47
CA HIS A 136 14.37 -3.69 12.14
C HIS A 136 13.94 -4.97 12.87
N ARG A 137 14.14 -6.11 12.20
CA ARG A 137 13.91 -7.45 12.75
C ARG A 137 15.10 -7.96 13.55
#